data_AF-B8HZH4-F1
#
_entry.id   AF-B8HZH4-F1
#
_cell.length_a   1.000
_cell.length_b   1.000
_cell.length_c   1.000
_cell.angle_alpha   90.00
_cell.angle_beta   90.00
_cell.angle_gamma   90.00
#
_symmetry.space_group_name_H-M   'P 1'
#
loop_
_entity.id
_entity.type
_entity.pdbx_description
1 polymer ?
#
loop_
_entity_poly.entity_id
_entity_poly.type
_entity_poly.pdbx_seq_one_letter_code
_entity_poly.pdbx_strand_id
1 'polypeptide(L)'
;MKPQMTLLAIAVLLGSSSFCPLAQAGSFEISPFQMVQGQEPVAPQHTYMTPKSNNQIAVQITDGEFNFRGVLTRSSGNTYIAQDRQVRVMYDREVGRVVVINVVTGKEFYNYPYRDNQRNTSEGAL
;
A
#
# COMPACT_ATOMS: atom_id res chain seq x y z
N MET A 1 33.11 -25.95 -57.28
CA MET A 1 31.79 -25.69 -56.68
C MET A 1 31.49 -26.82 -55.70
N LYS A 2 31.11 -26.42 -54.48
CA LYS A 2 30.51 -27.11 -53.32
C LYS A 2 30.86 -28.59 -52.96
N PRO A 3 31.05 -28.86 -51.64
CA PRO A 3 31.52 -30.13 -51.07
C PRO A 3 30.37 -31.05 -50.63
N GLN A 4 30.63 -32.32 -50.33
CA GLN A 4 30.16 -33.01 -49.10
C GLN A 4 30.36 -34.54 -49.06
N MET A 5 30.70 -35.01 -47.85
CA MET A 5 30.27 -36.25 -47.15
C MET A 5 30.81 -37.59 -47.70
N THR A 6 31.21 -38.61 -46.92
CA THR A 6 30.73 -39.10 -45.61
C THR A 6 31.78 -40.09 -45.08
N LEU A 7 32.33 -39.94 -43.86
CA LEU A 7 31.99 -40.65 -42.62
C LEU A 7 31.83 -42.18 -42.74
N LEU A 8 32.61 -42.97 -41.97
CA LEU A 8 32.11 -43.90 -40.92
C LEU A 8 33.24 -44.82 -40.35
N ALA A 9 33.47 -44.76 -39.04
CA ALA A 9 33.84 -45.91 -38.17
C ALA A 9 33.83 -45.41 -36.71
N ILE A 10 32.69 -45.53 -36.02
CA ILE A 10 32.41 -46.51 -34.95
C ILE A 10 33.39 -46.40 -33.77
N ALA A 11 32.90 -45.89 -32.63
CA ALA A 11 33.50 -46.12 -31.32
C ALA A 11 32.40 -46.25 -30.24
N VAL A 12 32.12 -47.52 -29.92
CA VAL A 12 32.04 -48.16 -28.60
C VAL A 12 31.44 -47.34 -27.43
N LEU A 13 30.27 -47.81 -26.98
CA LEU A 13 29.70 -47.59 -25.65
C LEU A 13 30.59 -48.20 -24.56
N LEU A 14 31.08 -47.40 -23.62
CA LEU A 14 31.34 -47.83 -22.25
C LEU A 14 30.99 -46.68 -21.30
N GLY A 15 30.17 -47.01 -20.29
CA GLY A 15 29.60 -46.06 -19.36
C GLY A 15 30.61 -45.46 -18.39
N SER A 16 30.29 -44.25 -17.95
CA SER A 16 30.86 -43.62 -16.76
C SER A 16 29.72 -43.04 -15.95
N SER A 17 29.51 -43.61 -14.77
CA SER A 17 28.66 -43.09 -13.71
C SER A 17 29.19 -41.74 -13.23
N SER A 18 28.59 -40.66 -13.70
CA SER A 18 28.84 -39.32 -13.16
C SER A 18 27.95 -39.08 -11.96
N PHE A 19 28.56 -39.17 -10.78
CA PHE A 19 28.03 -38.59 -9.55
C PHE A 19 27.90 -37.08 -9.75
N CYS A 20 26.69 -36.54 -9.73
CA CYS A 20 26.50 -35.09 -9.62
C CYS A 20 26.95 -34.66 -8.22
N PRO A 21 27.84 -33.67 -8.08
CA PRO A 21 28.01 -33.01 -6.80
C PRO A 21 26.69 -32.30 -6.45
N LEU A 22 26.18 -32.56 -5.25
CA LEU A 22 25.15 -31.76 -4.62
C LEU A 22 25.60 -30.30 -4.66
N ALA A 23 24.89 -29.47 -5.42
CA ALA A 23 24.99 -28.03 -5.28
C ALA A 23 24.65 -27.70 -3.82
N GLN A 24 25.64 -27.18 -3.10
CA GLN A 24 25.46 -26.55 -1.81
C GLN A 24 24.48 -25.40 -2.01
N ALA A 25 23.21 -25.62 -1.71
CA ALA A 25 22.24 -24.56 -1.56
C ALA A 25 22.75 -23.69 -0.41
N GLY A 26 23.34 -22.55 -0.75
CA GLY A 26 23.59 -21.50 0.22
C GLY A 26 22.28 -21.26 0.94
N SER A 27 22.26 -21.51 2.24
CA SER A 27 21.17 -21.13 3.12
C SER A 27 21.02 -19.62 2.97
N PHE A 28 20.06 -19.20 2.16
CA PHE A 28 19.45 -17.90 2.34
C PHE A 28 18.90 -17.96 3.77
N GLU A 29 19.60 -17.34 4.71
CA GLU A 29 18.96 -16.88 5.93
C GLU A 29 17.87 -15.91 5.48
N ILE A 30 16.68 -16.45 5.27
CA ILE A 30 15.46 -15.68 5.28
C ILE A 30 15.38 -15.23 6.72
N SER A 31 15.92 -14.04 7.01
CA SER A 31 15.65 -13.38 8.28
C SER A 31 14.14 -13.42 8.47
N PRO A 32 13.62 -13.95 9.60
CA PRO A 32 12.19 -13.89 9.83
C PRO A 32 11.79 -12.42 9.70
N PHE A 33 10.84 -12.14 8.82
CA PHE A 33 10.23 -10.83 8.70
C PHE A 33 9.83 -10.41 10.12
N GLN A 34 10.58 -9.49 10.71
CA GLN A 34 10.17 -8.85 11.94
C GLN A 34 9.01 -7.94 11.54
N MET A 35 7.79 -8.47 11.62
CA MET A 35 6.62 -7.61 11.73
C MET A 35 6.92 -6.68 12.90
N VAL A 36 7.12 -5.40 12.62
CA VAL A 36 7.16 -4.34 13.63
C VAL A 36 5.84 -4.46 14.40
N GLN A 37 5.89 -5.15 15.53
CA GLN A 37 4.78 -5.27 16.43
C GLN A 37 4.56 -3.89 17.05
N GLY A 38 3.40 -3.30 16.82
CA GLY A 38 2.75 -2.51 17.86
C GLY A 38 2.94 -0.99 17.84
N GLN A 39 3.07 -0.33 16.70
CA GLN A 39 2.50 1.02 16.62
C GLN A 39 1.05 0.87 16.19
N GLU A 40 0.14 0.93 17.17
CA GLU A 40 -1.27 1.20 16.89
C GLU A 40 -1.32 2.42 15.95
N PRO A 41 -2.15 2.42 14.89
CA PRO A 41 -2.17 3.55 13.97
C PRO A 41 -2.54 4.80 14.76
N VAL A 42 -1.59 5.74 14.87
CA VAL A 42 -1.80 6.97 15.62
C VAL A 42 -2.79 7.81 14.81
N ALA A 43 -4.04 7.84 15.24
CA ALA A 43 -5.02 8.75 14.67
C ALA A 43 -4.69 10.18 15.12
N PRO A 44 -4.92 11.19 14.26
CA PRO A 44 -4.79 12.58 14.66
C PRO A 44 -5.77 12.92 15.78
N GLN A 45 -5.42 13.88 16.65
CA GLN A 45 -6.27 14.30 17.77
C GLN A 45 -7.70 14.66 17.35
N HIS A 46 -7.85 15.36 16.21
CA HIS A 46 -9.15 15.76 15.70
C HIS A 46 -9.27 15.52 14.19
N THR A 47 -10.35 14.85 13.80
CA THR A 47 -10.81 14.74 12.40
C THR A 47 -12.29 15.02 12.32
N TYR A 48 -12.66 16.01 11.50
CA TYR A 48 -14.05 16.32 11.18
C TYR A 48 -14.26 16.14 9.68
N MET A 49 -15.32 15.43 9.32
CA MET A 49 -15.75 15.27 7.93
C MET A 49 -17.23 15.63 7.81
N THR A 50 -17.55 16.56 6.93
CA THR A 50 -18.94 16.99 6.69
C THR A 50 -19.26 16.77 5.21
N PRO A 51 -20.22 15.88 4.89
CA PRO A 51 -20.68 15.73 3.51
C PRO A 51 -21.21 17.07 2.97
N LYS A 52 -20.74 17.48 1.78
CA LYS A 52 -21.24 18.67 1.07
C LYS A 52 -22.15 18.30 -0.10
N SER A 53 -21.83 17.21 -0.78
CA SER A 53 -22.62 16.62 -1.86
C SER A 53 -22.26 15.13 -2.00
N ASN A 54 -22.90 14.42 -2.95
CA ASN A 54 -22.57 13.02 -3.23
C ASN A 54 -21.08 12.81 -3.60
N ASN A 55 -20.44 13.83 -4.17
CA ASN A 55 -19.07 13.75 -4.66
C ASN A 55 -18.09 14.63 -3.88
N GLN A 56 -18.52 15.28 -2.80
CA GLN A 56 -17.68 16.20 -2.03
C GLN A 56 -17.88 16.08 -0.52
N ILE A 57 -16.77 16.09 0.22
CA ILE A 57 -16.73 16.05 1.68
C ILE A 57 -15.77 17.14 2.17
N ALA A 58 -16.25 18.08 2.99
CA ALA A 58 -15.36 18.99 3.70
C ALA A 58 -14.61 18.22 4.78
N VAL A 59 -13.30 18.43 4.88
CA VAL A 59 -12.46 17.76 5.88
C VAL A 59 -11.62 18.78 6.65
N GLN A 60 -11.48 18.55 7.95
CA GLN A 60 -10.51 19.21 8.81
C GLN A 60 -9.80 18.17 9.66
N ILE A 61 -8.47 18.16 9.61
CA ILE A 61 -7.60 17.32 10.44
C ILE A 61 -6.66 18.24 11.22
N THR A 62 -6.59 18.05 12.54
CA THR A 62 -5.68 18.79 13.41
C THR A 62 -4.97 17.82 14.35
N ASP A 63 -3.65 17.92 14.42
CA ASP A 63 -2.81 17.15 15.34
C ASP A 63 -1.50 17.88 15.64
N GLY A 64 -1.36 18.46 16.85
CA GLY A 64 -0.23 19.33 17.18
C GLY A 64 -0.10 20.51 16.20
N GLU A 65 1.05 20.64 15.53
CA GLU A 65 1.30 21.66 14.50
C GLU A 65 0.74 21.29 13.12
N PHE A 66 0.34 20.02 12.92
CA PHE A 66 -0.25 19.59 11.66
C PHE A 66 -1.70 20.08 11.55
N ASN A 67 -1.99 20.79 10.46
CA ASN A 67 -3.34 21.21 10.12
C ASN A 67 -3.61 20.98 8.63
N PHE A 68 -4.70 20.29 8.32
CA PHE A 68 -5.23 20.16 6.98
C PHE A 68 -6.70 20.56 6.96
N ARG A 69 -7.06 21.46 6.04
CA ARG A 69 -8.45 21.82 5.76
C ARG A 69 -8.67 21.84 4.25
N GLY A 70 -9.68 21.12 3.79
CA GLY A 70 -9.95 21.02 2.36
C GLY A 70 -11.31 20.41 2.02
N VAL A 71 -11.55 20.25 0.71
CA VAL A 71 -12.72 19.54 0.19
C VAL A 71 -12.23 18.31 -0.56
N LEU A 72 -12.48 17.13 0.02
CA LEU A 72 -12.25 15.86 -0.64
C LEU A 72 -13.23 15.73 -1.80
N THR A 73 -12.72 15.50 -3.00
CA THR A 73 -13.53 15.25 -4.21
C THR A 73 -13.47 13.78 -4.56
N ARG A 74 -14.61 13.20 -4.94
CA ARG A 74 -14.70 11.80 -5.35
C ARG A 74 -13.80 11.55 -6.56
N SER A 75 -12.87 10.61 -6.43
CA SER A 75 -11.96 10.22 -7.51
C SER A 75 -12.49 9.01 -8.27
N SER A 76 -12.87 7.95 -7.57
CA SER A 76 -13.46 6.73 -8.12
C SER A 76 -14.15 5.95 -7.01
N GLY A 77 -15.20 5.18 -7.33
CA GLY A 77 -15.87 4.31 -6.36
C GLY A 77 -16.22 5.06 -5.07
N ASN A 78 -15.79 4.56 -3.92
CA ASN A 78 -16.00 5.21 -2.61
C ASN A 78 -14.80 6.05 -2.13
N THR A 79 -13.84 6.31 -3.01
CA THR A 79 -12.60 7.04 -2.72
C THR A 79 -12.73 8.53 -3.01
N TYR A 80 -12.35 9.34 -2.02
CA TYR A 80 -12.32 10.79 -2.09
C TYR A 80 -10.93 11.31 -1.78
N ILE A 81 -10.50 12.35 -2.48
CA ILE A 81 -9.13 12.87 -2.39
C ILE A 81 -9.15 14.40 -2.29
N ALA A 82 -8.32 14.96 -1.44
CA ALA A 82 -7.88 16.35 -1.51
C ALA A 82 -6.37 16.39 -1.42
N GLN A 83 -5.78 17.39 -2.08
CA GLN A 83 -4.35 17.63 -2.01
C GLN A 83 -4.12 19.12 -1.82
N ASP A 84 -3.27 19.48 -0.87
CA ASP A 84 -2.74 20.84 -0.72
C ASP A 84 -1.22 20.76 -0.65
N ARG A 85 -0.55 21.48 -1.55
CA ARG A 85 0.92 21.49 -1.71
C ARG A 85 1.50 20.07 -1.65
N GLN A 86 2.16 19.74 -0.54
CA GLN A 86 2.87 18.49 -0.32
C GLN A 86 2.03 17.43 0.40
N VAL A 87 0.79 17.72 0.82
CA VAL A 87 -0.05 16.81 1.59
C VAL A 87 -1.22 16.33 0.75
N ARG A 88 -1.44 15.01 0.71
CA ARG A 88 -2.64 14.42 0.13
C ARG A 88 -3.40 13.67 1.21
N VAL A 89 -4.70 13.96 1.31
CA VAL A 89 -5.64 13.22 2.14
C VAL A 89 -6.52 12.38 1.23
N MET A 90 -6.59 11.09 1.53
CA MET A 90 -7.43 10.11 0.87
C MET A 90 -8.41 9.54 1.88
N TYR A 91 -9.67 9.42 1.50
CA TYR A 91 -10.70 8.80 2.31
C TYR A 91 -11.44 7.75 1.49
N ASP A 92 -11.40 6.51 1.95
CA ASP A 92 -12.29 5.46 1.46
C ASP A 92 -13.52 5.39 2.38
N ARG A 93 -14.66 5.77 1.83
CA ARG A 93 -15.93 5.83 2.55
C ARG A 93 -16.53 4.45 2.80
N GLU A 94 -16.22 3.46 1.98
CA GLU A 94 -16.77 2.11 2.08
C GLU A 94 -16.20 1.39 3.30
N VAL A 95 -14.87 1.46 3.46
CA VAL A 95 -14.18 0.85 4.60
C VAL A 95 -13.94 1.82 5.76
N GLY A 96 -14.28 3.10 5.59
CA GLY A 96 -14.11 4.14 6.60
C GLY A 96 -12.65 4.36 6.96
N ARG A 97 -11.76 4.51 5.97
CA ARG A 97 -10.32 4.62 6.20
C ARG A 97 -9.74 5.91 5.63
N VAL A 98 -8.93 6.58 6.44
CA VAL A 98 -8.25 7.83 6.06
C VAL A 98 -6.76 7.56 5.96
N VAL A 99 -6.16 8.02 4.87
CA VAL A 99 -4.72 7.98 4.64
C VAL A 99 -4.25 9.39 4.32
N VAL A 100 -3.20 9.83 4.99
CA VAL A 100 -2.56 11.13 4.77
C VAL A 100 -1.10 10.89 4.43
N ILE A 101 -0.65 11.42 3.29
CA ILE A 101 0.73 11.24 2.83
C ILE A 101 1.38 12.57 2.49
N ASN A 102 2.71 12.59 2.57
CA ASN A 102 3.53 13.55 1.84
C ASN A 102 3.67 13.09 0.38
N VAL A 103 3.19 13.88 -0.58
CA VAL A 103 3.25 13.51 -2.00
C VAL A 103 4.65 13.62 -2.60
N VAL A 104 5.55 14.38 -1.99
CA VAL A 104 6.94 14.56 -2.46
C VAL A 104 7.80 13.38 -2.03
N THR A 105 7.70 12.98 -0.76
CA THR A 105 8.53 11.89 -0.22
C THR A 105 7.86 10.53 -0.30
N GLY A 106 6.56 10.48 -0.57
CA GLY A 106 5.75 9.26 -0.51
C GLY A 106 5.51 8.73 0.90
N LYS A 107 5.98 9.45 1.93
CA LYS A 107 5.86 9.03 3.33
C LYS A 107 4.43 9.20 3.83
N GLU A 108 3.92 8.18 4.50
CA GLU A 108 2.66 8.23 5.22
C GLU A 108 2.81 9.01 6.55
N PHE A 109 1.90 9.94 6.78
CA PHE A 109 1.75 10.64 8.06
C PHE A 109 0.73 9.96 8.95
N TYR A 110 -0.41 9.56 8.38
CA TYR A 110 -1.52 8.96 9.12
C TYR A 110 -2.20 7.89 8.28
N ASN A 111 -2.68 6.85 8.96
CA ASN A 111 -3.47 5.79 8.36
C ASN A 111 -4.35 5.13 9.40
N TYR A 112 -5.60 5.57 9.49
CA TYR A 112 -6.46 5.25 10.62
C TYR A 112 -7.89 4.98 10.17
N PRO A 113 -8.64 4.16 10.93
CA PRO A 113 -10.08 4.07 10.75
C PRO A 113 -10.72 5.40 11.16
N TYR A 114 -11.56 5.94 10.28
CA TYR A 114 -12.44 7.05 10.60
C TYR A 114 -13.85 6.52 10.79
N ARG A 115 -14.36 6.66 12.01
CA ARG A 115 -15.75 6.43 12.34
C ARG A 115 -16.37 7.76 12.67
N ASP A 116 -17.48 8.06 12.01
CA ASP A 116 -18.22 9.26 12.30
C ASP A 116 -18.86 9.14 13.69
N ASN A 117 -18.25 9.81 14.68
CA ASN A 117 -18.78 9.85 16.04
C ASN A 117 -20.02 10.78 16.13
N GLN A 118 -20.42 11.47 15.05
CA GLN A 118 -21.51 12.45 15.03
C GLN A 118 -22.91 11.82 14.88
N ARG A 119 -23.09 10.50 15.00
CA ARG A 119 -24.43 9.90 14.96
C ARG A 119 -25.31 10.21 16.19
N ASN A 120 -24.82 10.95 17.19
CA ASN A 120 -25.54 11.20 18.44
C ASN A 120 -25.66 12.70 18.79
N THR A 121 -26.33 13.53 17.99
CA THR A 121 -26.88 14.82 18.50
C THR A 121 -28.02 15.38 17.64
N SER A 122 -29.10 14.63 17.41
CA SER A 122 -30.36 15.19 16.88
C SER A 122 -31.61 14.36 17.24
N GLU A 123 -31.63 13.70 18.40
CA GLU A 123 -32.87 13.15 18.98
C GLU A 123 -33.04 13.77 20.37
N GLY A 124 -33.81 14.84 20.46
CA GLY A 124 -34.07 15.51 21.74
C GLY A 124 -34.45 17.00 21.67
N ALA A 125 -35.04 17.46 20.56
CA ALA A 125 -35.66 18.78 20.51
C ALA A 125 -37.02 18.69 19.81
N LEU A 126 -38.02 18.23 20.57
CA LEU A 126 -39.42 18.60 20.43
C LEU A 126 -40.00 18.75 21.84
#